data_AF-A0A7V8FKF9-F1
#
_entry.id   AF-A0A7V8FKF9-F1
#
_cell.length_a   1.000
_cell.length_b   1.000
_cell.length_c   1.000
_cell.angle_alpha   90.00
_cell.angle_beta   90.00
_cell.angle_gamma   90.00
#
_symmetry.space_group_name_H-M   'P 1'
#
loop_
_entity.id
_entity.type
_entity.pdbx_description
1 polymer ?
#
loop_
_entity_poly.entity_id
_entity_poly.type
_entity_poly.pdbx_seq_one_letter_code
_entity_poly.pdbx_strand_id
1 'polypeptide(L)'
;MPSGELLIPETDAVFEFADDAGIPGDLLALAWDWFCGTYGAGGARSTKTQANWRQVFRNAVAGNWAKVWYALPEGGYGITTVGETLRRAAAAKAQREAAA
;
A
#
# COMPACT_ATOMS: atom_id res chain seq x y z
N MET A 1 -10.56 4.21 10.50
CA MET A 1 -10.79 2.81 10.07
C MET A 1 -11.67 2.14 11.11
N PRO A 2 -12.71 1.37 10.75
CA PRO A 2 -13.35 0.50 11.73
C PRO A 2 -12.30 -0.53 12.21
N SER A 3 -12.28 -0.76 13.52
CA SER A 3 -11.29 -1.55 14.23
C SER A 3 -11.25 -3.00 13.73
N GLY A 4 -10.04 -3.56 13.54
CA GLY A 4 -9.78 -5.00 13.71
C GLY A 4 -9.61 -5.85 12.45
N GLU A 5 -10.34 -5.58 11.36
CA GLU A 5 -10.23 -6.40 10.13
C GLU A 5 -9.99 -5.51 8.91
N LEU A 6 -8.72 -5.17 8.69
CA LEU A 6 -8.22 -4.35 7.59
C LEU A 6 -7.75 -5.24 6.44
N LEU A 7 -8.66 -5.98 5.83
CA LEU A 7 -8.39 -6.63 4.55
C LEU A 7 -9.16 -5.88 3.46
N ILE A 8 -8.44 -5.42 2.44
CA ILE A 8 -9.08 -5.07 1.18
C ILE A 8 -9.67 -6.39 0.64
N PRO A 9 -10.99 -6.48 0.40
CA PRO A 9 -11.59 -7.65 -0.22
C PRO A 9 -10.91 -7.91 -1.56
N GLU A 10 -10.67 -9.17 -1.88
CA GLU A 10 -10.04 -9.60 -3.14
C GLU A 10 -10.82 -9.10 -4.38
N THR A 11 -12.08 -8.73 -4.22
CA THR A 11 -12.94 -8.15 -5.26
C THR A 11 -12.89 -6.62 -5.36
N ASP A 12 -11.99 -5.93 -4.65
CA ASP A 12 -11.88 -4.46 -4.75
C ASP A 12 -11.22 -4.07 -6.07
N ALA A 13 -11.77 -3.06 -6.75
CA ALA A 13 -11.33 -2.58 -8.06
C ALA A 13 -9.85 -2.13 -8.11
N VAL A 14 -9.19 -1.99 -6.95
CA VAL A 14 -7.74 -1.75 -6.92
C VAL A 14 -6.93 -2.91 -7.49
N PHE A 15 -7.40 -4.15 -7.35
CA PHE A 15 -6.72 -5.33 -7.87
C PHE A 15 -6.87 -5.43 -9.39
N GLU A 16 -8.08 -5.18 -9.91
CA GLU A 16 -8.33 -5.07 -11.36
C GLU A 16 -7.47 -3.97 -11.98
N PHE A 17 -7.42 -2.78 -11.35
CA PHE A 17 -6.56 -1.70 -11.80
C PHE A 17 -5.06 -2.07 -11.78
N ALA A 18 -4.61 -2.77 -10.75
CA ALA A 18 -3.22 -3.19 -10.64
C ALA A 18 -2.86 -4.20 -11.74
N ASP A 19 -3.76 -5.13 -12.05
CA ASP A 19 -3.60 -6.09 -13.15
C ASP A 19 -3.55 -5.38 -14.51
N ASP A 20 -4.52 -4.49 -14.79
CA ASP A 20 -4.59 -3.70 -16.03
C ASP A 20 -3.35 -2.82 -16.22
N ALA A 21 -2.85 -2.22 -15.13
CA ALA A 21 -1.65 -1.38 -15.17
C ALA A 21 -0.36 -2.19 -15.18
N GLY A 22 -0.40 -3.50 -14.92
CA GLY A 22 0.77 -4.37 -14.77
C GLY A 22 1.58 -4.11 -13.51
N ILE A 23 0.96 -3.55 -12.46
CA ILE A 23 1.59 -3.29 -11.16
C ILE A 23 1.73 -4.63 -10.40
N PRO A 24 2.96 -5.05 -10.07
CA PRO A 24 3.17 -6.27 -9.30
C PRO A 24 2.49 -6.24 -7.93
N GLY A 25 1.90 -7.36 -7.52
CA GLY A 25 1.15 -7.47 -6.27
C GLY A 25 1.99 -7.18 -5.01
N ASP A 26 3.29 -7.44 -5.05
CA ASP A 26 4.23 -7.09 -3.97
C ASP A 26 4.42 -5.58 -3.84
N LEU A 27 4.45 -4.82 -4.94
CA LEU A 27 4.49 -3.36 -4.91
C LEU A 27 3.16 -2.77 -4.42
N LEU A 28 2.04 -3.39 -4.79
CA LEU A 28 0.71 -3.02 -4.28
C LEU A 28 0.61 -3.28 -2.76
N ALA A 29 1.14 -4.40 -2.27
CA ALA A 29 1.20 -4.71 -0.84
C ALA A 29 2.04 -3.68 -0.07
N LEU A 30 3.18 -3.24 -0.60
CA LEU A 30 3.98 -2.16 0.00
C LEU A 30 3.22 -0.83 0.07
N ALA A 31 2.44 -0.50 -0.96
CA ALA A 31 1.58 0.68 -0.93
C ALA A 31 0.47 0.55 0.12
N TRP A 32 -0.08 -0.65 0.31
CA TRP A 32 -1.06 -0.94 1.36
C TRP A 32 -0.48 -0.75 2.76
N ASP A 33 0.70 -1.31 3.03
CA ASP A 33 1.39 -1.15 4.33
C ASP A 33 1.65 0.33 4.64
N TRP A 34 2.15 1.09 3.66
CA TRP A 34 2.35 2.53 3.81
C TRP A 34 1.02 3.26 4.08
N PHE A 35 -0.05 2.87 3.38
CA PHE A 35 -1.37 3.48 3.54
C PHE A 35 -1.94 3.22 4.94
N CYS A 36 -1.85 1.99 5.43
CA CYS A 36 -2.23 1.62 6.79
C CYS A 36 -1.41 2.38 7.84
N GLY A 37 -0.09 2.49 7.67
CA GLY A 37 0.76 3.27 8.58
C GLY A 37 0.47 4.77 8.58
N THR A 38 0.01 5.31 7.45
CA THR A 38 -0.26 6.74 7.29
C THR A 38 -1.67 7.13 7.76
N TYR A 39 -2.68 6.35 7.38
CA TYR A 39 -4.10 6.68 7.55
C TYR A 39 -4.83 5.75 8.53
N GLY A 40 -4.19 4.67 8.99
CA GLY A 40 -4.70 3.78 10.02
C GLY A 40 -4.69 4.42 11.41
N ALA A 41 -5.19 3.69 12.40
CA ALA A 41 -5.24 4.16 13.79
C ALA A 41 -3.81 4.44 14.31
N GLY A 42 -3.56 5.66 14.78
CA GLY A 42 -2.24 6.09 15.24
C GLY A 42 -1.29 6.55 14.13
N GLY A 43 -1.72 6.55 12.86
CA GLY A 43 -0.96 7.07 11.74
C GLY A 43 -0.92 8.61 11.69
N ALA A 44 0.07 9.15 10.97
CA ALA A 44 0.30 10.60 10.87
C ALA A 44 -0.88 11.40 10.31
N ARG A 45 -1.77 10.76 9.54
CA ARG A 45 -3.00 11.34 8.98
C ARG A 45 -4.25 10.57 9.43
N SER A 46 -4.20 9.99 10.62
CA SER A 46 -5.33 9.30 11.25
C SER A 46 -6.48 10.28 11.49
N THR A 47 -7.51 10.27 10.64
CA THR A 47 -8.77 11.00 10.89
C THR A 47 -9.90 10.03 11.27
N LYS A 48 -10.76 10.44 12.21
CA LYS A 48 -11.97 9.69 12.57
C LYS A 48 -12.85 9.53 11.33
N THR A 49 -13.14 8.28 10.98
CA THR A 49 -14.18 7.87 10.03
C THR A 49 -14.00 8.39 8.60
N GLN A 50 -12.97 7.91 7.88
CA GLN A 50 -12.98 8.02 6.43
C GLN A 50 -13.89 6.92 5.85
N ALA A 51 -15.20 7.20 5.73
CA ALA A 51 -16.15 6.30 5.03
C ALA A 51 -15.67 5.95 3.61
N ASN A 52 -14.83 6.82 3.02
CA ASN A 52 -14.26 6.69 1.67
C ASN A 52 -12.80 6.23 1.64
N TRP A 53 -12.24 5.63 2.71
CA TRP A 53 -10.82 5.28 2.75
C TRP A 53 -10.37 4.40 1.58
N ARG A 54 -11.24 3.50 1.08
CA ARG A 54 -10.98 2.65 -0.08
C ARG A 54 -10.75 3.46 -1.35
N GLN A 55 -11.58 4.49 -1.57
CA GLN A 55 -11.39 5.42 -2.68
C GLN A 55 -10.07 6.17 -2.56
N VAL A 56 -9.70 6.59 -1.34
CA VAL A 56 -8.41 7.26 -1.11
C VAL A 56 -7.26 6.30 -1.40
N PHE A 57 -7.36 5.02 -1.02
CA PHE A 57 -6.34 4.03 -1.35
C PHE A 57 -6.22 3.80 -2.86
N ARG A 58 -7.34 3.63 -3.58
CA ARG A 58 -7.34 3.53 -5.05
C ARG A 58 -6.66 4.74 -5.69
N ASN A 59 -6.97 5.95 -5.24
CA ASN A 59 -6.33 7.18 -5.72
C ASN A 59 -4.82 7.21 -5.39
N ALA A 60 -4.44 6.70 -4.22
CA ALA A 60 -3.05 6.61 -3.80
C ALA A 60 -2.24 5.64 -4.66
N VAL A 61 -2.83 4.50 -5.04
CA VAL A 61 -2.23 3.52 -5.95
C VAL A 61 -2.14 4.11 -7.36
N ALA A 62 -3.24 4.59 -7.92
CA ALA A 62 -3.26 5.17 -9.27
C ALA A 62 -2.30 6.37 -9.42
N GLY A 63 -2.16 7.20 -8.39
CA GLY A 63 -1.23 8.33 -8.37
C GLY A 63 0.18 8.00 -7.84
N ASN A 64 0.43 6.75 -7.45
CA ASN A 64 1.67 6.31 -6.78
C ASN A 64 2.11 7.29 -5.66
N TRP A 65 1.22 7.58 -4.71
CA TRP A 65 1.45 8.58 -3.65
C TRP A 65 2.57 8.18 -2.70
N ALA A 66 2.70 6.87 -2.44
CA ALA A 66 3.79 6.30 -1.65
C ALA A 66 5.14 6.32 -2.38
N LYS A 67 5.13 6.63 -3.68
CA LYS A 67 6.31 6.65 -4.55
C LYS A 67 7.09 5.34 -4.51
N VAL A 68 6.40 4.19 -4.43
CA VAL A 68 7.04 2.87 -4.25
C VAL A 68 7.69 2.40 -5.54
N TRP A 69 7.08 2.67 -6.69
CA TRP A 69 7.54 2.18 -7.98
C TRP A 69 7.80 3.30 -9.00
N TYR A 70 8.47 2.95 -10.08
CA TYR A 70 8.58 3.74 -11.30
C TYR A 70 8.39 2.83 -12.52
N ALA A 71 7.76 3.34 -13.57
CA ALA A 71 7.54 2.58 -14.80
C ALA A 71 8.86 2.47 -15.60
N LEU A 72 9.12 1.30 -16.18
CA LEU A 72 10.27 1.07 -17.06
C LEU A 72 9.87 1.29 -18.53
N PRO A 73 10.79 1.78 -19.38
CA PRO A 73 10.50 2.03 -20.81
C PRO A 73 10.15 0.76 -21.59
N GLU A 74 10.72 -0.38 -21.19
CA GLU A 74 10.48 -1.70 -21.79
C GLU A 74 9.21 -2.40 -21.27
N GLY A 75 8.46 -1.73 -20.39
CA GLY A 75 7.32 -2.29 -19.68
C GLY A 75 7.68 -2.78 -18.28
N GLY A 76 6.66 -2.90 -17.43
CA GLY A 76 6.82 -3.28 -16.03
C GLY A 76 7.28 -2.14 -15.12
N TYR A 77 7.65 -2.50 -13.89
CA TYR A 77 7.94 -1.56 -12.83
C TYR A 77 9.22 -1.90 -12.07
N GLY A 78 10.03 -0.87 -11.80
CA GLY A 78 11.14 -0.93 -10.85
C GLY A 78 10.74 -0.35 -9.49
N ILE A 79 11.48 -0.70 -8.43
CA ILE A 79 11.28 -0.18 -7.08
C ILE A 79 12.13 1.07 -6.85
N THR A 80 11.54 2.13 -6.30
CA THR A 80 12.30 3.34 -5.94
C THR A 80 13.09 3.12 -4.64
N THR A 81 14.01 4.04 -4.34
CA THR A 81 14.69 4.07 -3.02
C THR A 81 13.70 4.16 -1.85
N VAL A 82 12.59 4.87 -2.03
CA VAL A 82 11.52 4.97 -1.01
C VAL A 82 10.82 3.63 -0.85
N GLY A 83 10.47 2.97 -1.96
CA GLY A 83 9.88 1.64 -1.96
C GLY A 83 10.77 0.61 -1.28
N GLU A 84 12.06 0.61 -1.55
CA GLU A 84 13.03 -0.31 -0.92
C GLU A 84 13.16 -0.05 0.59
N THR A 85 13.12 1.21 1.02
CA THR A 85 13.12 1.55 2.45
C THR A 85 11.86 1.04 3.15
N LEU A 86 10.70 1.21 2.51
CA LEU A 86 9.42 0.68 3.01
C LEU A 86 9.44 -0.86 3.08
N ARG A 87 9.98 -1.52 2.06
CA ARG A 87 10.15 -2.99 2.02
C ARG A 87 10.97 -3.49 3.19
N ARG A 88 12.10 -2.83 3.48
CA ARG A 88 12.95 -3.19 4.63
C ARG A 88 12.26 -2.92 5.97
N ALA A 89 11.52 -1.82 6.08
CA ALA A 89 10.76 -1.51 7.29
C ALA A 89 9.65 -2.54 7.54
N ALA A 90 8.93 -2.95 6.50
CA ALA A 90 7.90 -3.98 6.57
C ALA A 90 8.49 -5.35 6.97
N ALA A 91 9.60 -5.75 6.34
CA ALA A 91 10.31 -6.98 6.69
C ALA A 91 10.80 -6.98 8.15
N ALA A 92 11.38 -5.86 8.62
CA ALA A 92 11.82 -5.73 10.00
C ALA A 92 10.66 -5.75 11.01
N LYS A 93 9.50 -5.17 10.66
CA LYS A 93 8.29 -5.24 11.48
C LYS A 93 7.80 -6.68 11.61
N ALA A 94 7.67 -7.40 10.49
CA ALA A 94 7.25 -8.80 10.48
C ALA A 94 8.20 -9.70 11.32
N GLN A 95 9.51 -9.45 11.26
CA GLN A 95 10.50 -10.15 12.08
C GLN A 95 10.33 -9.89 13.58
N ARG A 96 9.98 -8.66 13.99
CA ARG A 96 9.73 -8.33 15.40
C ARG A 96 8.44 -8.98 15.91
N GLU A 97 7.40 -9.00 15.10
CA GLU A 97 6.12 -9.63 15.44
C GLU A 97 6.26 -11.16 15.55
N ALA A 98 7.10 -11.78 14.71
CA ALA A 98 7.40 -13.21 14.82
C ALA A 98 8.28 -13.59 16.02
N ALA A 99 8.97 -12.61 16.62
CA ALA A 99 9.86 -12.79 17.76
C ALA A 99 9.22 -12.40 19.12
N ALA A 100 7.96 -11.94 19.11
CA ALA A 100 7.18 -11.53 20.27
C ALA A 100 6.09 -12.57 20.59
#